data_AF-A0AAX0K5G1-F1
#
_entry.id   AF-A0AAX0K5G1-F1
#
_cell.length_a   1.000
_cell.length_b   1.000
_cell.length_c   1.000
_cell.angle_alpha   90.00
_cell.angle_beta   90.00
_cell.angle_gamma   90.00
#
_symmetry.space_group_name_H-M   'P 1'
#
loop_
_entity.id
_entity.type
_entity.pdbx_description
1 polymer ?
#
loop_
_entity_poly.entity_id
_entity_poly.type
_entity_poly.pdbx_seq_one_letter_code
_entity_poly.pdbx_strand_id
1 'polypeptide(L)'
;MLLGVVGYFIEHKSRNSLLFQPTDSAAEDFMKSHVEATIRDVPCLKDLSPWLGRKHRDNTLTLKRFSSGVGFWCLGGAAAKNYREKSVDVVCYDELSSFEPDVEKEGSPTLLGDKRIEGSVWPKSIR
;
A
#
# COMPACT_ATOMS: atom_id res chain seq x y z
N MET A 1 -10.89 -2.60 -8.58
CA MET A 1 -10.59 -2.58 -7.13
C MET A 1 -9.17 -3.09 -6.90
N LEU A 2 -8.21 -2.18 -6.65
CA LEU A 2 -6.79 -2.52 -6.52
C LEU A 2 -6.46 -3.35 -5.27
N LEU A 3 -7.30 -3.26 -4.23
CA LEU A 3 -7.12 -4.03 -2.99
C LEU A 3 -7.11 -5.54 -3.20
N GLY A 4 -7.93 -6.07 -4.14
CA GLY A 4 -7.93 -7.50 -4.45
C GLY A 4 -6.60 -7.98 -5.05
N VAL A 5 -5.97 -7.14 -5.88
CA VAL A 5 -4.65 -7.42 -6.46
C VAL A 5 -3.56 -7.42 -5.38
N VAL A 6 -3.63 -6.45 -4.46
CA VAL A 6 -2.73 -6.40 -3.29
C VAL A 6 -2.91 -7.65 -2.42
N GLY A 7 -4.15 -8.06 -2.13
CA GLY A 7 -4.45 -9.29 -1.40
C GLY A 7 -3.86 -10.53 -2.05
N TYR A 8 -3.97 -10.64 -3.38
CA TYR A 8 -3.33 -11.72 -4.15
C TYR A 8 -1.81 -11.73 -3.99
N PHE A 9 -1.16 -10.57 -4.02
CA PHE A 9 0.29 -10.47 -3.85
C PHE A 9 0.76 -10.82 -2.43
N ILE A 10 -0.03 -10.44 -1.42
CA ILE A 10 0.24 -10.78 -0.02
C ILE A 10 0.19 -12.30 0.15
N GLU A 11 -0.91 -12.94 -0.27
CA GLU A 11 -1.15 -14.36 -0.03
C GLU A 11 -0.27 -15.26 -0.89
N HIS A 12 -0.18 -15.00 -2.20
CA HIS A 12 0.36 -15.99 -3.14
C HIS A 12 1.78 -15.70 -3.62
N LYS A 13 2.27 -14.47 -3.44
CA LYS A 13 3.58 -14.05 -3.99
C LYS A 13 4.55 -13.55 -2.91
N SER A 14 4.06 -13.35 -1.69
CA SER A 14 4.81 -12.78 -0.59
C SER A 14 5.53 -11.47 -0.95
N ARG A 15 4.81 -10.52 -1.56
CA ARG A 15 5.40 -9.29 -2.12
C ARG A 15 5.06 -8.05 -1.33
N ASN A 16 6.08 -7.27 -0.98
CA ASN A 16 5.90 -5.96 -0.36
C ASN A 16 5.17 -5.03 -1.32
N SER A 17 4.12 -4.38 -0.85
CA SER A 17 3.21 -3.59 -1.68
C SER A 17 2.97 -2.21 -1.08
N LEU A 18 3.03 -1.17 -1.91
CA LEU A 18 2.72 0.22 -1.54
C LEU A 18 1.55 0.72 -2.40
N LEU A 19 0.46 1.15 -1.76
CA LEU A 19 -0.66 1.77 -2.43
C LEU A 19 -0.70 3.25 -2.09
N PHE A 20 -0.86 4.09 -3.10
CA PHE A 20 -1.10 5.51 -2.93
C PHE A 20 -2.58 5.82 -3.15
N GLN A 21 -3.15 6.60 -2.24
CA GLN A 21 -4.40 7.32 -2.42
C GLN A 21 -4.10 8.81 -2.68
N PRO A 22 -5.01 9.62 -3.25
CA PRO A 22 -4.71 11.00 -3.61
C PRO A 22 -4.21 11.86 -2.44
N THR A 23 -4.77 11.66 -1.25
CA THR A 23 -4.44 12.42 -0.03
C THR A 23 -4.16 11.49 1.15
N ASP A 24 -3.49 12.01 2.19
CA ASP A 24 -3.26 11.24 3.42
C ASP A 24 -4.58 10.85 4.09
N SER A 25 -5.57 11.75 4.13
CA SER A 25 -6.90 11.45 4.67
C SER A 25 -7.60 10.33 3.89
N ALA A 26 -7.54 10.36 2.56
CA ALA A 26 -8.07 9.27 1.73
C ALA A 26 -7.36 7.94 1.99
N ALA A 27 -6.04 7.95 2.20
CA ALA A 27 -5.27 6.75 2.56
C ALA A 27 -5.69 6.18 3.92
N GLU A 28 -5.87 7.03 4.93
CA GLU A 28 -6.33 6.62 6.26
C GLU A 28 -7.75 6.06 6.21
N ASP A 29 -8.66 6.74 5.52
CA ASP A 29 -10.05 6.30 5.39
C ASP A 29 -10.11 4.97 4.66
N PHE A 30 -9.35 4.81 3.57
CA PHE A 30 -9.24 3.55 2.84
C PHE A 30 -8.73 2.39 3.72
N MET A 31 -7.74 2.66 4.57
CA MET A 31 -7.22 1.66 5.51
C MET A 31 -8.27 1.21 6.53
N LYS A 32 -9.04 2.15 7.08
CA LYS A 32 -10.08 1.86 8.08
C LYS A 32 -11.31 1.19 7.46
N SER A 33 -11.79 1.68 6.32
CA SER A 33 -13.07 1.27 5.76
C SER A 33 -12.95 0.03 4.87
N HIS A 34 -11.91 -0.05 4.02
CA HIS A 34 -11.78 -1.09 3.00
C HIS A 34 -10.78 -2.17 3.40
N VAL A 35 -9.58 -1.78 3.83
CA VAL A 35 -8.49 -2.73 4.11
C VAL A 35 -8.81 -3.57 5.34
N GLU A 36 -9.23 -2.95 6.44
CA GLU A 36 -9.56 -3.66 7.68
C GLU A 36 -10.76 -4.60 7.51
N ALA A 37 -11.82 -4.16 6.81
CA ALA A 37 -12.95 -5.02 6.47
C ALA A 37 -12.51 -6.21 5.61
N THR A 38 -11.68 -5.98 4.59
CA THR A 38 -11.17 -7.05 3.71
C THR A 38 -10.33 -8.07 4.47
N ILE A 39 -9.41 -7.62 5.32
CA ILE A 39 -8.57 -8.52 6.14
C ILE A 39 -9.43 -9.33 7.12
N ARG A 40 -10.47 -8.72 7.69
CA ARG A 40 -11.38 -9.41 8.62
C ARG A 40 -12.23 -10.48 7.92
N ASP A 41 -12.73 -10.17 6.72
CA ASP A 41 -13.78 -10.94 6.04
C ASP A 41 -13.21 -11.98 5.05
N VAL A 42 -11.99 -11.81 4.56
CA VAL A 42 -11.32 -12.76 3.66
C VAL A 42 -10.51 -13.78 4.48
N PRO A 43 -10.87 -15.09 4.47
CA PRO A 43 -10.27 -16.08 5.36
C PRO A 43 -8.75 -16.19 5.27
N CYS A 44 -8.17 -16.25 4.07
CA CYS A 44 -6.71 -16.38 3.94
C CYS A 44 -5.95 -15.15 4.47
N LEU A 45 -6.43 -13.93 4.21
CA LEU A 45 -5.83 -12.71 4.75
C LEU A 45 -5.97 -12.61 6.26
N LYS A 46 -7.11 -13.08 6.80
CA LYS A 46 -7.35 -13.16 8.24
C LYS A 46 -6.33 -14.09 8.91
N ASP A 47 -6.10 -15.26 8.34
CA ASP A 47 -5.13 -16.25 8.85
C ASP A 47 -3.69 -15.70 8.82
N LEU A 48 -3.37 -14.87 7.82
CA LEU A 48 -2.10 -14.16 7.74
C LEU A 48 -1.96 -12.96 8.68
N SER A 49 -3.00 -12.59 9.44
CA SER A 49 -3.08 -11.37 10.23
C SER A 49 -3.14 -11.66 11.74
N PRO A 50 -2.03 -12.11 12.37
CA PRO A 50 -2.02 -12.54 13.78
C PRO A 50 -2.28 -11.40 14.78
N TRP A 51 -2.29 -10.16 14.31
CA TRP A 51 -2.53 -8.96 15.09
C TRP A 51 -4.01 -8.52 15.09
N LEU A 52 -4.88 -9.19 14.33
CA LEU A 52 -6.28 -8.79 14.20
C LEU A 52 -6.98 -8.80 15.58
N GLY A 53 -7.73 -7.74 15.88
CA GLY A 53 -8.44 -7.58 17.16
C GLY A 53 -7.58 -7.10 18.34
N ARG A 54 -6.29 -6.78 18.14
CA ARG A 54 -5.41 -6.24 19.19
C ARG A 54 -4.50 -5.12 18.69
N LYS A 55 -4.09 -4.24 19.61
CA LYS A 55 -3.05 -3.24 19.34
C LYS A 55 -1.71 -3.96 19.14
N HIS A 56 -1.06 -3.73 18.01
CA HIS A 56 0.19 -4.40 17.66
C HIS A 56 1.06 -3.51 16.76
N ARG A 57 2.39 -3.61 16.87
CA ARG A 57 3.33 -2.79 16.08
C ARG A 57 3.25 -3.02 14.57
N ASP A 58 2.85 -4.23 14.18
CA ASP A 58 2.70 -4.66 12.78
C ASP A 58 1.29 -4.36 12.23
N ASN A 59 0.43 -3.72 13.02
CA ASN A 59 -0.90 -3.24 12.63
C ASN A 59 -1.03 -1.75 12.97
N THR A 60 -0.69 -0.89 12.02
CA THR A 60 -0.83 0.56 12.15
C THR A 60 -1.80 1.09 11.10
N LEU A 61 -2.04 2.41 11.14
CA LEU A 61 -2.91 3.06 10.17
C LEU A 61 -2.32 3.10 8.76
N THR A 62 -1.00 3.04 8.63
CA THR A 62 -0.30 3.10 7.34
C THR A 62 0.35 1.79 6.93
N LEU A 63 0.46 0.81 7.83
CA LEU A 63 1.12 -0.47 7.60
C LEU A 63 0.31 -1.62 8.18
N LYS A 64 0.05 -2.64 7.36
CA LYS A 64 -0.29 -4.00 7.79
C LYS A 64 0.86 -4.93 7.43
N ARG A 65 1.54 -5.49 8.42
CA ARG A 65 2.57 -6.53 8.20
C ARG A 65 2.03 -7.89 8.60
N PHE A 66 2.08 -8.82 7.66
CA PHE A 66 1.49 -10.15 7.77
C PHE A 66 2.47 -11.16 8.38
N SER A 67 1.99 -12.32 8.80
CA SER A 67 2.80 -13.40 9.38
C SER A 67 3.91 -13.90 8.45
N SER A 68 3.74 -13.75 7.14
CA SER A 68 4.76 -14.01 6.12
C SER A 68 5.93 -13.01 6.12
N GLY A 69 5.85 -11.93 6.90
CA GLY A 69 6.82 -10.82 6.92
C GLY A 69 6.53 -9.72 5.90
N VAL A 70 5.60 -9.97 4.97
CA VAL A 70 5.19 -9.02 3.92
C VAL A 70 4.53 -7.80 4.54
N GLY A 71 4.94 -6.61 4.09
CA GLY A 71 4.30 -5.35 4.40
C GLY A 71 3.37 -4.88 3.28
N PHE A 72 2.20 -4.43 3.67
CA PHE A 72 1.33 -3.60 2.86
C PHE A 72 1.27 -2.20 3.46
N TRP A 73 1.67 -1.20 2.67
CA TRP A 73 1.59 0.22 3.03
C TRP A 73 0.51 0.93 2.22
N CYS A 74 -0.20 1.85 2.86
CA CYS A 74 -1.12 2.78 2.21
C CYS A 74 -0.76 4.20 2.64
N LEU A 75 -0.44 5.08 1.69
CA LEU A 75 0.02 6.46 1.93
C LEU A 75 -0.69 7.47 1.03
N GLY A 76 -0.72 8.73 1.44
CA GLY A 76 -1.23 9.83 0.61
C GLY A 76 -0.24 10.25 -0.48
N GLY A 77 -0.76 10.64 -1.63
CA GLY A 77 0.01 11.03 -2.81
C GLY A 77 0.40 12.51 -2.87
N ALA A 78 -0.15 13.35 -2.00
CA ALA A 78 0.05 14.80 -2.03
C ALA A 78 1.40 15.27 -1.44
N ALA A 79 2.05 14.48 -0.59
CA ALA A 79 3.28 14.86 0.10
C ALA A 79 4.50 14.09 -0.44
N ALA A 80 5.54 14.78 -0.88
CA ALA A 80 6.72 14.16 -1.49
C ALA A 80 7.46 13.22 -0.52
N LYS A 81 7.39 13.51 0.79
CA LYS A 81 7.94 12.64 1.84
C LYS A 81 7.40 11.20 1.78
N ASN A 82 6.15 11.01 1.35
CA ASN A 82 5.49 9.69 1.32
C ASN A 82 6.04 8.80 0.20
N TYR A 83 6.71 9.39 -0.80
CA TYR A 83 7.38 8.68 -1.87
C TYR A 83 8.82 8.28 -1.50
N ARG A 84 9.23 8.37 -0.24
CA ARG A 84 10.61 8.10 0.22
C ARG A 84 10.70 6.79 1.00
N GLU A 85 11.94 6.32 1.21
CA GLU A 85 12.30 5.23 2.13
C GLU A 85 11.85 3.79 1.79
N LYS A 86 10.66 3.59 1.22
CA LYS A 86 10.11 2.25 1.02
C LYS A 86 10.65 1.60 -0.25
N SER A 87 11.38 0.50 -0.11
CA SER A 87 11.69 -0.40 -1.22
C SER A 87 10.67 -1.53 -1.22
N VAL A 88 9.89 -1.63 -2.29
CA VAL A 88 8.79 -2.59 -2.42
C VAL A 88 8.85 -3.29 -3.77
N ASP A 89 8.04 -4.32 -3.95
CA ASP A 89 7.95 -5.02 -5.23
C ASP A 89 6.81 -4.50 -6.09
N VAL A 90 5.75 -4.00 -5.46
CA VAL A 90 4.52 -3.56 -6.13
C VAL A 90 4.18 -2.14 -5.67
N VAL A 91 3.90 -1.25 -6.62
CA VAL A 91 3.28 0.05 -6.36
C VAL A 91 1.94 0.13 -7.09
N CYS A 92 0.92 0.61 -6.38
CA CYS A 92 -0.43 0.81 -6.87
C CYS A 92 -0.84 2.28 -6.69
N TYR A 93 -1.55 2.84 -7.66
CA TYR A 93 -2.12 4.18 -7.57
C TYR A 93 -3.64 4.06 -7.72
N ASP A 94 -4.37 4.25 -6.63
CA ASP A 94 -5.84 4.25 -6.68
C ASP A 94 -6.35 5.67 -6.90
N GLU A 95 -7.44 5.84 -7.64
CA GLU A 95 -7.96 7.17 -8.00
C GLU A 95 -6.90 8.10 -8.63
N LEU A 96 -6.01 7.56 -9.48
CA LEU A 96 -4.85 8.28 -10.04
C LEU A 96 -5.22 9.61 -10.72
N SER A 97 -6.42 9.74 -11.28
CA SER A 97 -6.91 10.98 -11.88
C SER A 97 -7.05 12.15 -10.91
N SER A 98 -7.13 11.87 -9.61
CA SER A 98 -7.30 12.86 -8.54
C SER A 98 -5.98 13.32 -7.92
N PHE A 99 -4.84 12.83 -8.42
CA PHE A 99 -3.52 13.21 -7.93
C PHE A 99 -3.07 14.54 -8.56
N GLU A 100 -2.32 15.32 -7.79
CA GLU A 100 -1.59 16.45 -8.34
C GLU A 100 -0.58 15.97 -9.39
N PRO A 101 -0.48 16.64 -10.56
CA PRO A 101 0.43 16.24 -11.62
C PRO A 101 1.90 16.44 -11.25
N ASP A 102 2.18 17.28 -10.26
CA ASP A 102 3.51 17.53 -9.71
C ASP A 102 3.45 17.59 -8.17
N VAL A 103 4.07 16.63 -7.51
CA VAL A 103 4.08 16.50 -6.06
C VAL A 103 5.19 17.38 -5.49
N GLU A 104 4.82 18.50 -4.87
CA GLU A 104 5.75 19.43 -4.22
C GLU A 104 6.96 19.87 -5.08
N LYS A 105 6.79 19.95 -6.41
CA LYS A 105 7.85 20.28 -7.40
C LYS A 105 8.94 19.22 -7.55
N GLU A 106 8.69 17.99 -7.08
CA GLU A 106 9.62 16.85 -7.24
C GLU A 106 9.27 15.96 -8.44
N GLY A 107 8.12 16.19 -9.08
CA GLY A 107 7.66 15.50 -10.27
C GLY A 107 6.37 14.72 -10.07
N SER A 108 5.96 13.99 -11.11
CA SER A 108 4.68 13.26 -11.12
C SER A 108 4.64 12.13 -10.08
N PRO A 109 3.47 11.81 -9.52
CA PRO A 109 3.30 10.76 -8.51
C PRO A 109 3.73 9.37 -9.01
N THR A 110 3.48 9.09 -10.30
CA THR A 110 3.88 7.82 -10.92
C THR A 110 5.39 7.71 -11.04
N LEU A 111 6.07 8.78 -11.48
CA LEU A 111 7.53 8.83 -11.52
C LEU A 111 8.16 8.65 -10.13
N LEU A 112 7.62 9.32 -9.11
CA LEU A 112 8.16 9.24 -7.75
C LEU A 112 7.92 7.88 -7.11
N GLY A 113 6.71 7.33 -7.24
CA GLY A 113 6.38 6.03 -6.66
C GLY A 113 7.05 4.87 -7.38
N ASP A 114 7.23 4.92 -8.71
CA ASP A 114 7.94 3.86 -9.44
C ASP A 114 9.42 3.75 -9.05
N LYS A 115 10.04 4.83 -8.54
CA LYS A 115 11.38 4.73 -7.95
C LYS A 115 11.43 3.79 -6.74
N ARG A 116 10.28 3.43 -6.14
CA ARG A 116 10.23 2.53 -4.98
C ARG A 116 10.37 1.06 -5.35
N ILE A 117 10.23 0.74 -6.64
CA ILE A 117 10.33 -0.62 -7.17
C ILE A 117 11.61 -0.86 -7.98
N GLU A 118 12.50 0.14 -8.13
CA GLU A 118 13.75 0.02 -8.89
C GLU A 118 14.68 -1.10 -8.39
N GLY A 119 14.68 -1.36 -7.09
CA GLY A 119 15.47 -2.46 -6.49
C GLY A 119 14.79 -3.83 -6.53
N SER A 120 13.54 -3.93 -7.01
CA SER A 120 12.83 -5.20 -7.08
C SER A 120 13.30 -6.03 -8.27
N VAL A 121 13.42 -7.35 -8.08
CA VAL A 121 13.74 -8.28 -9.17
C VAL A 121 12.60 -8.36 -10.19
N TRP A 122 11.35 -8.16 -9.75
CA TRP A 122 10.16 -8.28 -10.58
C TRP A 122 9.23 -7.08 -10.42
N PRO A 123 9.66 -5.86 -10.76
CA PRO A 123 8.93 -4.64 -10.44
C PRO A 123 7.52 -4.64 -11.04
N LYS A 124 6.53 -4.18 -10.27
CA LYS A 124 5.16 -4.01 -10.75
C LYS A 124 4.60 -2.65 -10.37
N SER A 125 4.30 -1.83 -11.38
CA SER A 125 3.53 -0.59 -11.25
C SER A 125 2.12 -0.82 -11.78
N ILE A 126 1.11 -0.41 -11.03
CA ILE A 126 -0.32 -0.52 -11.39
C ILE A 126 -0.95 0.86 -11.27
N ARG A 127 -1.47 1.36 -12.39
CA ARG A 127 -1.93 2.74 -12.61
C ARG A 127 -3.32 2.76 -13.20
#